data_AF-A0A438D9V2-F1
#
_entry.id   AF-A0A438D9V2-F1
#
_cell.length_a   1.000
_cell.length_b   1.000
_cell.length_c   1.000
_cell.angle_alpha   90.00
_cell.angle_beta   90.00
_cell.angle_gamma   90.00
#
_symmetry.space_group_name_H-M   'P 1'
#
loop_
_entity.id
_entity.type
_entity.pdbx_description
1 polymer ?
#
loop_
_entity_poly.entity_id
_entity_poly.type
_entity_poly.pdbx_seq_one_letter_code
_entity_poly.pdbx_strand_id
1 'polypeptide(L)' 'MCGRRARLMVNEEEIVTSDELKRCLELVMGDGEKGQEMRKNAKKWKILAKEALKEGGSSHKNLKNFVDEVIQGY' A
#
# COMPACT_ATOMS: atom_id res chain seq x y z
N MET A 1 1.43 10.43 -2.45
CA MET A 1 0.28 9.51 -2.30
C MET A 1 0.61 8.17 -2.95
N CYS A 2 0.09 7.05 -2.45
CA CYS A 2 0.42 5.68 -2.90
C CYS A 2 -0.03 5.30 -4.34
N GLY A 3 -0.55 6.25 -5.11
CA GLY A 3 -1.10 5.98 -6.44
C GLY A 3 -2.39 5.15 -6.35
N ARG A 4 -3.16 5.16 -7.45
CA ARG A 4 -4.50 4.56 -7.56
C ARG A 4 -4.61 3.16 -6.93
N ARG A 5 -5.58 2.97 -6.02
CA ARG A 5 -6.07 1.64 -5.61
C ARG A 5 -7.11 1.14 -6.61
N ALA A 6 -6.98 -0.11 -7.07
CA ALA A 6 -8.03 -0.75 -7.84
C ALA A 6 -9.19 -1.10 -6.90
N ARG A 7 -10.41 -0.75 -7.31
CA ARG A 7 -11.64 -1.07 -6.58
C ARG A 7 -12.49 -1.92 -7.50
N LEU A 8 -13.04 -2.99 -6.93
CA LEU A 8 -14.08 -3.78 -7.57
C LEU A 8 -15.39 -3.01 -7.48
N MET A 9 -16.17 -3.08 -8.56
CA MET A 9 -17.55 -2.61 -8.58
C MET A 9 -18.49 -3.80 -8.40
N VAL A 10 -19.62 -3.57 -7.76
CA VAL A 10 -20.70 -4.56 -7.65
C VAL A 10 -21.82 -4.17 -8.61
N ASN A 11 -22.57 -5.17 -9.09
CA ASN A 11 -23.80 -4.94 -9.85
C ASN A 11 -24.96 -4.57 -8.90
N GLU A 12 -26.17 -4.46 -9.45
CA GLU A 12 -27.39 -4.11 -8.71
C GLU A 12 -27.78 -5.17 -7.66
N GLU A 13 -27.29 -6.41 -7.81
CA GLU A 13 -27.49 -7.52 -6.86
C GLU A 13 -26.37 -7.59 -5.81
N GLU A 14 -25.50 -6.58 -5.73
CA GLU A 14 -24.34 -6.51 -4.84
C GLU A 14 -23.27 -7.60 -5.10
N ILE A 15 -23.29 -8.21 -6.28
CA ILE A 15 -22.36 -9.26 -6.70
C ILE A 15 -21.23 -8.67 -7.54
N VAL A 16 -19.99 -9.11 -7.27
CA VAL A 16 -18.85 -8.86 -8.16
C VAL A 16 -18.86 -9.90 -9.28
N THR A 17 -18.96 -9.45 -10.52
CA THR A 17 -18.96 -10.35 -11.68
C THR A 17 -17.55 -10.82 -12.03
N SER A 18 -17.45 -11.96 -12.71
CA SER A 18 -16.16 -12.48 -13.21
C SER A 18 -15.47 -11.50 -14.16
N ASP A 19 -16.24 -10.78 -14.98
CA ASP A 19 -15.71 -9.79 -15.91
C ASP A 19 -15.11 -8.57 -15.18
N GLU A 20 -15.78 -8.11 -14.13
CA GLU A 20 -15.26 -7.03 -13.29
C GLU A 20 -14.00 -7.45 -12.55
N LEU A 21 -13.96 -8.69 -12.06
CA LEU A 21 -12.75 -9.27 -11.47
C LEU A 21 -11.60 -9.32 -12.49
N LYS A 22 -11.87 -9.79 -13.72
CA LYS A 22 -10.88 -9.83 -14.80
C LYS A 22 -10.37 -8.44 -15.18
N ARG A 23 -11.26 -7.45 -15.29
CA ARG A 23 -10.90 -6.05 -15.57
C ARG A 23 -9.99 -5.48 -14.49
N CYS A 24 -10.29 -5.76 -13.21
CA CYS A 24 -9.50 -5.30 -12.08
C CYS A 24 -8.13 -5.96 -12.04
N LEU A 25 -8.05 -7.27 -12.33
CA LEU A 25 -6.78 -7.98 -12.47
C LEU A 25 -5.94 -7.39 -13.60
N GLU A 26 -6.51 -7.14 -14.77
CA GLU A 26 -5.79 -6.53 -15.90
C GLU A 26 -5.29 -5.11 -15.55
N LEU A 27 -6.08 -4.32 -14.82
CA LEU A 27 -5.68 -2.98 -14.38
C LEU A 27 -4.43 -3.01 -13.48
N VAL A 28 -4.33 -4.01 -12.59
CA VAL A 28 -3.27 -4.11 -11.57
C VAL A 28 -2.05 -4.89 -12.08
N MET A 29 -2.31 -6.01 -12.75
CA MET A 29 -1.32 -7.02 -13.11
C MET A 29 -1.00 -7.03 -14.61
N GLY A 30 -1.84 -6.44 -15.45
CA GLY A 30 -1.62 -6.33 -16.88
C GLY A 30 -0.37 -5.52 -17.23
N ASP A 31 0.02 -5.60 -18.50
CA ASP A 31 1.20 -4.92 -19.03
C ASP A 31 0.88 -3.52 -19.59
N GLY A 32 -0.38 -3.09 -19.51
CA GLY A 32 -0.77 -1.72 -19.82
C GLY A 32 -0.12 -0.70 -18.87
N GLU A 33 -0.06 0.56 -19.33
CA GLU A 33 0.61 1.67 -18.61
C GLU A 33 0.17 1.79 -17.14
N LYS A 34 -1.14 1.60 -16.87
CA LYS A 34 -1.69 1.68 -15.51
C LYS A 34 -1.11 0.62 -14.58
N GLY A 35 -1.02 -0.63 -15.03
CA GLY A 35 -0.45 -1.72 -14.24
C GLY A 35 1.05 -1.50 -13.97
N GLN A 36 1.79 -1.05 -14.98
CA GLN A 36 3.21 -0.70 -14.83
C GLN A 36 3.42 0.44 -13.82
N GLU A 37 2.62 1.51 -13.90
CA GLU A 37 2.66 2.64 -12.97
C GLU A 37 2.39 2.19 -11.53
N MET A 38 1.34 1.36 -11.33
CA MET A 38 1.00 0.82 -10.02
C MET A 38 2.14 -0.02 -9.43
N ARG A 39 2.76 -0.91 -10.22
CA ARG A 39 3.92 -1.71 -9.78
C ARG A 39 5.14 -0.84 -9.43
N LYS A 40 5.42 0.20 -10.23
CA LYS A 40 6.52 1.15 -9.96
C LYS A 40 6.29 1.92 -8.66
N ASN A 41 5.06 2.39 -8.44
CA ASN A 41 4.68 3.07 -7.21
C ASN A 41 4.80 2.13 -6.00
N ALA A 42 4.26 0.92 -6.08
CA ALA A 42 4.37 -0.08 -5.01
C ALA A 42 5.83 -0.39 -4.64
N LYS A 43 6.72 -0.53 -5.64
CA LYS A 43 8.16 -0.71 -5.40
C LYS A 43 8.79 0.48 -4.66
N LYS A 44 8.45 1.71 -5.06
CA LYS A 44 8.93 2.93 -4.38
C LYS A 44 8.49 2.96 -2.92
N TRP A 45 7.22 2.68 -2.64
CA TRP A 45 6.71 2.65 -1.26
C TRP A 45 7.33 1.54 -0.42
N LYS A 46 7.59 0.36 -1.01
CA LYS A 46 8.32 -0.72 -0.34
C LYS A 46 9.70 -0.27 0.13
N ILE A 47 10.43 0.48 -0.70
CA ILE A 47 11.76 1.00 -0.34
C ILE A 47 11.63 2.00 0.80
N LEU A 48 10.74 2.99 0.67
CA LEU A 48 10.53 4.02 1.69
C LEU A 48 10.09 3.43 3.03
N ALA A 49 9.20 2.43 3.02
CA ALA A 49 8.76 1.75 4.23
C ALA A 49 9.91 1.02 4.93
N LYS A 50 10.77 0.34 4.15
CA LYS A 50 11.99 -0.29 4.70
C LYS A 50 12.95 0.72 5.30
N GLU A 51 13.14 1.87 4.64
CA GLU A 51 14.00 2.94 5.14
C GLU A 51 13.46 3.62 6.40
N ALA A 52 12.14 3.71 6.54
CA ALA A 52 11.52 4.25 7.74
C ALA A 52 11.66 3.30 8.94
N LEU A 53 11.59 1.98 8.71
CA LEU A 53 11.59 0.94 9.74
C LEU A 53 12.99 0.45 10.16
N LYS A 54 14.02 0.62 9.31
CA LYS A 54 15.40 0.22 9.66
C LYS A 54 15.88 0.96 10.91
N GLU A 55 16.90 0.41 11.58
CA GLU A 55 17.58 1.04 12.72
C GLU A 55 17.96 2.50 12.39
N GLY A 56 17.63 3.43 13.27
CA GLY A 56 17.82 4.87 13.06
C GLY A 56 16.93 5.53 12.00
N GLY A 57 16.02 4.77 11.38
CA GLY A 57 14.96 5.25 10.49
C GLY A 57 13.89 6.05 11.25
N SER A 58 13.06 6.78 10.50
CA SER A 58 12.07 7.70 11.08
C SER A 58 11.04 6.99 11.95
N SER A 59 10.47 5.88 11.47
CA SER A 59 9.49 5.10 12.24
C SER A 59 10.14 4.40 13.42
N HIS A 60 11.37 3.91 13.27
CA HIS A 60 12.13 3.31 14.36
C HIS A 60 12.37 4.32 15.49
N LYS A 61 12.85 5.53 15.15
CA LYS A 61 13.08 6.61 16.12
C LYS A 61 11.78 7.03 16.82
N ASN A 62 10.70 7.20 16.06
CA ASN A 62 9.40 7.55 16.64
C ASN A 62 8.91 6.48 17.63
N LEU A 63 9.03 5.20 17.27
CA LEU A 63 8.63 4.12 18.16
C LEU A 63 9.50 4.07 19.42
N LYS A 64 10.81 4.25 19.27
CA LYS A 64 11.74 4.31 20.40
C LYS A 64 11.38 5.45 21.36
N ASN A 65 11.18 6.66 20.84
CA ASN A 65 10.79 7.81 21.65
C ASN A 65 9.46 7.56 22.38
N PHE A 66 8.47 6.98 21.71
CA PHE A 66 7.20 6.63 22.33
C PHE A 66 7.38 5.62 23.48
N VAL A 67 8.18 4.58 23.28
CA VAL A 67 8.48 3.59 24.34
C VAL A 67 9.23 4.23 25.50
N ASP A 68 10.22 5.09 25.21
CA ASP A 68 10.99 5.81 26.23
C ASP A 68 10.07 6.73 27.06
N GLU A 69 9.13 7.44 26.44
CA GLU A 69 8.12 8.26 27.14
C GLU A 69 7.20 7.42 28.04
N VAL A 70 6.74 6.26 27.56
CA VAL A 70 5.89 5.36 28.36
C VAL A 70 6.65 4.77 29.55
N ILE A 71 7.93 4.46 29.38
CA ILE A 71 8.78 3.90 30.44
C ILE A 71 9.18 4.98 31.47
N GLN A 72 9.39 6.23 31.03
CA GLN A 72 9.76 7.35 31.92
C GLN A 72 8.56 7.98 32.63
N GLY A 73 7.33 7.64 32.23
CA GLY A 73 6.08 8.15 32.78
C GLY A 73 5.48 7.38 33.96
N TYR A 74 6.23 6.44 34.57
CA TYR A 74 5.91 5.75 35.82
C TYR A 74 7.05 5.86 36.84
#